data_AF-A0A7S1P0N0-F1
#
_entry.id   AF-A0A7S1P0N0-F1
#
_cell.length_a   1.000
_cell.length_b   1.000
_cell.length_c   1.000
_cell.angle_alpha   90.00
_cell.angle_beta   90.00
_cell.angle_gamma   90.00
#
_symmetry.space_group_name_H-M   'P 1'
#
loop_
_entity.id
_entity.type
_entity.pdbx_description
1 polymer ?
#
loop_
_entity_poly.entity_id
_entity_poly.type
_entity_poly.pdbx_seq_one_letter_code
_entity_poly.pdbx_strand_id
1 'polypeptide(L)'
;DRQDDSNATDPPNNQTLANGGGANLRRLPPTPPTVPTPPAVDNNSTCSEEELLYRASDEIRFIKENDTTYVDENGCYYLVNAQWIASWKKFVQKSGPLPGPIANGVFFDAQGNLRNGLQCSADYRGVNSSIWRFWLARYGGGPIVKRMRLEIYDPPI
;
A
#
# COMPACT_ATOMS: atom_id res chain seq x y z
N ASP A 1 -37.39 -15.53 91.98
CA ASP A 1 -36.12 -15.09 92.57
C ASP A 1 -35.00 -15.94 91.98
N ARG A 2 -33.79 -15.39 91.95
CA ARG A 2 -32.59 -15.78 91.16
C ARG A 2 -32.15 -17.23 91.44
N GLN A 3 -31.40 -17.96 90.61
CA GLN A 3 -30.08 -17.65 90.05
C GLN A 3 -29.74 -18.58 88.87
N ASP A 4 -29.08 -17.98 87.88
CA ASP A 4 -28.23 -18.62 86.87
C ASP A 4 -26.79 -18.81 87.43
N ASP A 5 -25.94 -19.42 86.59
CA ASP A 5 -24.46 -19.45 86.61
C ASP A 5 -23.67 -20.69 87.12
N SER A 6 -23.23 -21.47 86.12
CA SER A 6 -21.83 -21.58 85.66
C SER A 6 -20.75 -22.31 86.50
N ASN A 7 -20.36 -23.48 85.95
CA ASN A 7 -19.01 -23.81 85.43
C ASN A 7 -18.06 -24.76 86.20
N ALA A 8 -17.32 -25.50 85.35
CA ALA A 8 -15.98 -26.10 85.49
C ALA A 8 -15.92 -27.64 85.63
N THR A 9 -15.25 -28.29 84.68
CA THR A 9 -14.16 -29.28 84.88
C THR A 9 -13.54 -29.69 83.51
N ASP A 10 -12.28 -29.29 83.25
CA ASP A 10 -11.28 -29.88 82.30
C ASP A 10 -10.65 -31.18 82.91
N PRO A 11 -9.76 -32.01 82.29
CA PRO A 11 -8.78 -31.80 81.17
C PRO A 11 -8.58 -33.10 80.29
N PRO A 12 -7.40 -33.50 79.70
CA PRO A 12 -6.14 -32.82 79.33
C PRO A 12 -5.61 -33.06 77.88
N ASN A 13 -4.46 -32.42 77.63
CA ASN A 13 -3.57 -32.27 76.47
C ASN A 13 -2.66 -33.50 76.11
N ASN A 14 -2.32 -33.74 74.82
CA ASN A 14 -0.94 -33.92 74.28
C ASN A 14 -0.86 -34.32 72.76
N GLN A 15 -0.04 -33.57 71.98
CA GLN A 15 1.06 -34.00 71.04
C GLN A 15 0.83 -35.15 70.00
N THR A 16 1.28 -35.19 68.72
CA THR A 16 2.04 -34.34 67.75
C THR A 16 1.98 -35.04 66.34
N LEU A 17 2.14 -34.26 65.24
CA LEU A 17 2.76 -34.56 63.91
C LEU A 17 2.04 -35.35 62.77
N ALA A 18 1.99 -34.64 61.62
CA ALA A 18 2.34 -35.04 60.23
C ALA A 18 1.24 -35.25 59.15
N ASN A 19 1.21 -34.28 58.22
CA ASN A 19 1.20 -34.38 56.75
C ASN A 19 0.09 -35.13 55.98
N GLY A 20 -0.61 -34.36 55.12
CA GLY A 20 -0.43 -34.49 53.66
C GLY A 20 -1.59 -34.97 52.79
N GLY A 21 -2.06 -34.08 51.89
CA GLY A 21 -2.73 -34.39 50.59
C GLY A 21 -4.26 -34.53 50.66
N GLY A 22 -5.09 -33.82 49.91
CA GLY A 22 -4.91 -33.06 48.68
C GLY A 22 -6.16 -33.28 47.80
N ALA A 23 -7.23 -32.53 48.04
CA ALA A 23 -8.46 -32.59 47.25
C ALA A 23 -8.35 -31.70 46.00
N ASN A 24 -8.56 -32.30 44.83
CA ASN A 24 -8.50 -31.67 43.51
C ASN A 24 -9.70 -30.73 43.27
N LEU A 25 -9.48 -29.43 43.37
CA LEU A 25 -10.29 -28.39 42.71
C LEU A 25 -9.47 -27.81 41.56
N ARG A 26 -9.82 -28.19 40.32
CA ARG A 26 -9.21 -27.63 39.11
C ARG A 26 -9.48 -26.13 39.06
N ARG A 27 -8.45 -25.34 39.36
CA ARG A 27 -8.42 -23.88 39.22
C ARG A 27 -8.32 -23.54 37.73
N LEU A 28 -9.28 -22.78 37.19
CA LEU A 28 -9.15 -22.20 35.85
C LEU A 28 -7.96 -21.22 35.84
N PRO A 29 -7.18 -21.14 34.76
CA PRO A 29 -6.08 -20.18 34.68
C PRO A 29 -6.62 -18.74 34.66
N PRO A 30 -5.90 -17.78 35.25
CA PRO A 30 -6.27 -16.38 35.15
C PRO A 30 -6.17 -15.93 33.69
N THR A 31 -7.20 -15.25 33.19
CA THR A 31 -7.15 -14.56 31.89
C THR A 31 -6.00 -13.55 31.90
N PRO A 32 -5.18 -13.47 30.85
CA PRO A 32 -4.15 -12.45 30.74
C PRO A 32 -4.79 -11.04 30.78
N PRO A 33 -4.07 -10.01 31.27
CA PRO A 33 -4.58 -8.66 31.27
C PRO A 33 -4.89 -8.24 29.83
N THR A 34 -6.12 -7.75 29.61
CA THR A 34 -6.56 -7.19 28.34
C THR A 34 -5.61 -6.06 27.95
N VAL A 35 -4.69 -6.35 27.03
CA VAL A 35 -3.94 -5.31 26.31
C VAL A 35 -4.99 -4.41 25.66
N PRO A 36 -4.96 -3.09 25.86
CA PRO A 36 -5.86 -2.21 25.14
C PRO A 36 -5.63 -2.46 23.65
N THR A 37 -6.67 -2.91 22.96
CA THR A 37 -6.67 -3.03 21.51
C THR A 37 -6.09 -1.73 20.97
N PRO A 38 -5.01 -1.73 20.18
CA PRO A 38 -4.55 -0.52 19.52
C PRO A 38 -5.77 0.06 18.79
N PRO A 39 -5.99 1.38 18.80
CA PRO A 39 -7.08 1.97 18.06
C PRO A 39 -7.02 1.39 16.65
N ALA A 40 -8.14 0.89 16.15
CA ALA A 40 -8.25 0.43 14.79
C ALA A 40 -7.56 1.48 13.92
N VAL A 41 -6.42 1.10 13.34
CA VAL A 41 -5.72 1.96 12.39
C VAL A 41 -6.79 2.24 11.36
N ASP A 42 -7.22 3.50 11.30
CA ASP A 42 -8.25 3.92 10.38
C ASP A 42 -7.68 3.65 8.98
N ASN A 43 -8.05 2.50 8.42
CA ASN A 43 -7.57 2.01 7.12
C ASN A 43 -8.15 2.84 5.97
N ASN A 44 -8.73 4.00 6.26
CA ASN A 44 -9.13 4.97 5.28
C ASN A 44 -7.91 5.78 4.80
N SER A 45 -6.93 5.08 4.20
CA SER A 45 -5.91 5.69 3.33
C SER A 45 -6.52 6.10 1.97
N THR A 46 -7.71 6.67 1.99
CA THR A 46 -8.24 7.40 0.84
C THR A 46 -7.62 8.79 0.87
N CYS A 47 -6.64 9.00 0.00
CA CYS A 47 -6.11 10.33 -0.34
C CYS A 47 -7.28 11.30 -0.52
N SER A 48 -7.29 12.41 0.23
CA SER A 48 -8.43 13.32 0.26
C SER A 48 -8.61 14.02 -1.10
N GLU A 49 -9.82 14.52 -1.37
CA GLU A 49 -10.10 15.19 -2.65
C GLU A 49 -9.19 16.41 -2.88
N GLU A 50 -8.90 17.16 -1.81
CA GLU A 50 -7.98 18.30 -1.85
C GLU A 50 -6.54 17.88 -2.21
N GLU A 51 -6.07 16.74 -1.69
CA GLU A 51 -4.76 16.18 -2.01
C GLU A 51 -4.71 15.74 -3.48
N LEU A 52 -5.77 15.09 -3.99
CA LEU A 52 -5.87 14.71 -5.39
C LEU A 52 -5.89 15.94 -6.31
N LEU A 53 -6.56 17.02 -5.89
CA LEU A 53 -6.57 18.31 -6.61
C LEU A 53 -5.18 18.94 -6.67
N TYR A 54 -4.48 18.96 -5.53
CA TYR A 54 -3.11 19.47 -5.46
C TYR A 54 -2.19 18.64 -6.35
N ARG A 55 -2.29 17.31 -6.27
CA ARG A 55 -1.54 16.38 -7.12
C ARG A 55 -1.81 16.59 -8.60
N ALA A 56 -3.08 16.68 -9.01
CA ALA A 56 -3.45 16.93 -10.40
C ALA A 56 -2.83 18.25 -10.93
N SER A 57 -2.84 19.30 -10.10
CA SER A 57 -2.30 20.61 -10.45
C SER A 57 -0.77 20.58 -10.56
N ASP A 58 -0.10 19.93 -9.62
CA ASP A 58 1.35 19.74 -9.60
C ASP A 58 1.82 18.91 -10.81
N GLU A 59 1.10 17.83 -11.15
CA GLU A 59 1.42 17.02 -12.32
C GLU A 59 1.21 17.77 -13.63
N ILE A 60 0.11 18.53 -13.78
CA ILE A 60 -0.10 19.38 -14.95
C ILE A 60 1.04 20.39 -15.08
N ARG A 61 1.41 21.03 -13.97
CA ARG A 61 2.48 22.03 -13.96
C ARG A 61 3.81 21.41 -14.41
N PHE A 62 4.19 20.28 -13.80
CA PHE A 62 5.44 19.60 -14.15
C PHE A 62 5.48 19.21 -15.63
N ILE A 63 4.40 18.60 -16.14
CA ILE A 63 4.36 18.20 -17.55
C ILE A 63 4.43 19.42 -18.47
N LYS A 64 3.71 20.50 -18.18
CA LYS A 64 3.78 21.73 -19.00
C LYS A 64 5.18 22.36 -19.02
N GLU A 65 5.88 22.34 -17.90
CA GLU A 65 7.24 22.90 -17.79
C GLU A 65 8.29 22.01 -18.47
N ASN A 66 8.04 20.69 -18.57
CA ASN A 66 9.01 19.71 -19.06
C ASN A 66 8.67 19.10 -20.43
N ASP A 67 7.48 19.35 -20.98
CA ASP A 67 7.08 18.91 -22.33
C ASP A 67 7.76 19.76 -23.39
N THR A 68 9.05 19.49 -23.57
CA THR A 68 9.89 20.12 -24.55
C THR A 68 10.16 19.15 -25.70
N THR A 69 10.33 19.70 -26.89
CA THR A 69 10.80 18.94 -28.06
C THR A 69 12.26 18.49 -27.91
N TYR A 70 12.97 19.00 -26.90
CA TYR A 70 14.33 18.62 -26.59
C TYR A 70 14.35 17.24 -25.93
N VAL A 71 14.89 16.30 -26.68
CA VAL A 71 15.23 14.98 -26.16
C VAL A 71 16.54 15.15 -25.39
N ASP A 72 16.60 14.60 -24.17
CA ASP A 72 17.67 14.76 -23.17
C ASP A 72 19.11 14.44 -23.64
N GLU A 73 20.08 14.34 -22.70
CA GLU A 73 21.50 14.04 -22.98
C GLU A 73 21.74 12.81 -23.89
N ASN A 74 20.78 11.89 -23.99
CA ASN A 74 20.86 10.69 -24.82
C ASN A 74 20.08 10.79 -26.14
N GLY A 75 19.30 11.85 -26.37
CA GLY A 75 18.52 12.01 -27.59
C GLY A 75 17.42 10.96 -27.77
N CYS A 76 16.93 10.34 -26.69
CA CYS A 76 16.03 9.19 -26.72
C CYS A 76 14.57 9.44 -26.30
N TYR A 77 13.63 8.74 -26.93
CA TYR A 77 12.22 8.73 -26.56
C TYR A 77 11.88 7.58 -25.63
N TYR A 78 11.07 7.87 -24.62
CA TYR A 78 10.40 6.88 -23.78
C TYR A 78 8.97 6.71 -24.29
N LEU A 79 8.63 5.50 -24.72
CA LEU A 79 7.32 5.20 -25.28
C LEU A 79 6.36 4.81 -24.17
N VAL A 80 5.19 5.47 -24.15
CA VAL A 80 4.17 5.31 -23.13
C VAL A 80 2.84 4.98 -23.79
N ASN A 81 2.13 4.00 -23.23
CA ASN A 81 0.81 3.60 -23.69
C ASN A 81 -0.15 4.79 -23.74
N ALA A 82 -0.73 5.06 -24.91
CA ALA A 82 -1.63 6.18 -25.13
C ALA A 82 -2.91 6.08 -24.29
N GLN A 83 -3.40 4.87 -24.00
CA GLN A 83 -4.55 4.66 -23.11
C GLN A 83 -4.24 5.07 -21.67
N TRP A 84 -3.05 4.74 -21.17
CA TRP A 84 -2.62 5.18 -19.84
C TRP A 84 -2.53 6.70 -19.77
N ILE A 85 -1.97 7.35 -20.80
CA ILE A 85 -1.95 8.82 -20.91
C ILE A 85 -3.37 9.40 -20.91
N ALA A 86 -4.32 8.75 -21.61
CA ALA A 86 -5.70 9.19 -21.61
C ALA A 86 -6.34 9.10 -20.22
N SER A 87 -6.08 8.03 -19.48
CA SER A 87 -6.50 7.90 -18.07
C SER A 87 -5.85 8.98 -17.19
N TRP A 88 -4.56 9.25 -17.39
CA TRP A 88 -3.85 10.30 -16.65
C TRP A 88 -4.46 11.68 -16.96
N LYS A 89 -4.79 11.97 -18.22
CA LYS A 89 -5.48 13.20 -18.62
C LYS A 89 -6.83 13.35 -17.91
N LYS A 90 -7.62 12.28 -17.80
CA LYS A 90 -8.90 12.30 -17.06
C LYS A 90 -8.69 12.58 -15.58
N PHE A 91 -7.70 11.94 -14.96
CA PHE A 91 -7.31 12.21 -13.57
C PHE A 91 -6.99 13.70 -13.36
N VAL A 92 -6.07 14.25 -14.15
CA VAL A 92 -5.66 15.65 -13.95
C VAL A 92 -6.75 16.67 -14.32
N GLN A 93 -7.72 16.28 -15.14
CA GLN A 93 -8.93 17.05 -15.46
C GLN A 93 -10.06 16.86 -14.44
N LYS A 94 -9.82 16.10 -13.36
CA LYS A 94 -10.83 15.79 -12.32
C LYS A 94 -12.07 15.08 -12.86
N SER A 95 -11.93 14.37 -13.99
CA SER A 95 -13.01 13.66 -14.67
C SER A 95 -12.84 12.13 -14.60
N GLY A 96 -11.87 11.65 -13.83
CA GLY A 96 -11.63 10.23 -13.64
C GLY A 96 -10.73 9.93 -12.44
N PRO A 97 -10.61 8.65 -12.07
CA PRO A 97 -9.74 8.20 -10.99
C PRO A 97 -8.26 8.28 -11.40
N LEU A 98 -7.36 8.03 -10.45
CA LEU A 98 -5.94 7.85 -10.72
C LEU A 98 -5.72 6.79 -11.83
N PRO A 99 -4.81 7.03 -12.78
CA PRO A 99 -4.60 6.15 -13.94
C PRO A 99 -4.03 4.76 -13.63
N GLY A 100 -3.62 4.51 -12.38
CA GLY A 100 -2.90 3.30 -11.99
C GLY A 100 -1.46 3.24 -12.54
N PRO A 101 -0.78 2.10 -12.41
CA PRO A 101 0.59 1.91 -12.91
C PRO A 101 0.68 2.07 -14.43
N ILE A 102 1.83 2.53 -14.93
CA ILE A 102 2.07 2.65 -16.37
C ILE A 102 1.97 1.27 -17.02
N ALA A 103 1.03 1.12 -17.95
CA ALA A 103 0.69 -0.17 -18.56
C ALA A 103 1.31 -0.33 -19.96
N ASN A 104 2.65 -0.31 -20.06
CA ASN A 104 3.36 -0.54 -21.33
C ASN A 104 3.40 -2.02 -21.72
N GLY A 105 3.02 -2.93 -20.81
CA GLY A 105 2.94 -4.37 -21.11
C GLY A 105 2.03 -4.70 -22.29
N VAL A 106 1.05 -3.84 -22.60
CA VAL A 106 0.13 -4.01 -23.73
C VAL A 106 0.79 -3.97 -25.10
N PHE A 107 2.03 -3.47 -25.18
CA PHE A 107 2.83 -3.49 -26.40
C PHE A 107 3.35 -4.88 -26.74
N PHE A 108 3.36 -5.79 -25.78
CA PHE A 108 3.95 -7.11 -25.93
C PHE A 108 2.87 -8.18 -25.99
N ASP A 109 3.14 -9.25 -26.73
CA ASP A 109 2.34 -10.47 -26.71
C ASP A 109 2.67 -11.37 -25.50
N ALA A 110 2.01 -12.51 -25.41
CA ALA A 110 2.24 -13.46 -24.31
C ALA A 110 3.65 -14.07 -24.31
N GLN A 111 4.37 -13.96 -25.42
CA GLN A 111 5.72 -14.44 -25.62
C GLN A 111 6.78 -13.35 -25.33
N GLY A 112 6.34 -12.12 -25.03
CA GLY A 112 7.21 -10.98 -24.77
C GLY A 112 7.72 -10.28 -26.04
N ASN A 113 7.18 -10.60 -27.22
CA ASN A 113 7.52 -9.90 -28.47
C ASN A 113 6.63 -8.68 -28.65
N LEU A 114 7.14 -7.66 -29.33
CA LEU A 114 6.31 -6.51 -29.71
C LEU A 114 5.17 -6.96 -30.63
N ARG A 115 3.96 -6.53 -30.31
CA ARG A 115 2.78 -6.73 -31.16
C ARG A 115 2.95 -5.97 -32.48
N ASN A 116 2.39 -6.52 -33.54
CA ASN A 116 2.40 -5.90 -34.86
C ASN A 116 1.34 -4.80 -34.97
N GLY A 117 1.60 -3.79 -35.80
CA GLY A 117 0.65 -2.72 -36.11
C GLY A 117 0.48 -1.66 -35.03
N LEU A 118 1.39 -1.55 -34.06
CA LEU A 118 1.41 -0.46 -33.08
C LEU A 118 1.75 0.85 -33.79
N GLN A 119 0.89 1.85 -33.65
CA GLN A 119 1.01 3.12 -34.33
C GLN A 119 1.33 4.24 -33.34
N CYS A 120 2.32 5.06 -33.71
CA CYS A 120 2.55 6.34 -33.02
C CYS A 120 1.25 7.14 -33.07
N SER A 121 0.95 7.83 -31.97
CA SER A 121 -0.26 8.61 -31.80
C SER A 121 -1.58 7.83 -31.60
N ALA A 122 -1.68 6.56 -31.99
CA ALA A 122 -2.84 5.73 -31.66
C ALA A 122 -2.59 4.91 -30.39
N ASP A 123 -1.51 4.13 -30.38
CA ASP A 123 -1.22 3.16 -29.33
C ASP A 123 -0.19 3.67 -28.31
N TYR A 124 0.72 4.54 -28.74
CA TYR A 124 1.76 5.10 -27.88
C TYR A 124 2.05 6.58 -28.15
N ARG A 125 2.75 7.21 -27.21
CA ARG A 125 3.40 8.52 -27.35
C ARG A 125 4.84 8.43 -26.86
N GLY A 126 5.72 9.22 -27.47
CA GLY A 126 7.07 9.42 -26.95
C GLY A 126 7.10 10.62 -26.02
N VAL A 127 7.79 10.46 -24.91
CA VAL A 127 8.10 11.54 -23.96
C VAL A 127 9.60 11.56 -23.68
N ASN A 128 10.11 12.70 -23.22
CA ASN A 128 11.49 12.81 -22.77
C ASN A 128 11.70 12.10 -21.42
N SER A 129 12.97 11.95 -21.01
CA SER A 129 13.29 11.23 -19.77
C SER A 129 12.77 11.91 -18.52
N SER A 130 12.67 13.25 -18.49
CA SER A 130 12.18 13.98 -17.33
C SER A 130 10.72 13.62 -17.05
N ILE A 131 9.88 13.63 -18.09
CA ILE A 131 8.49 13.20 -17.99
C ILE A 131 8.39 11.72 -17.63
N TRP A 132 9.16 10.85 -18.29
CA TRP A 132 9.15 9.41 -17.98
C TRP A 132 9.52 9.14 -16.52
N ARG A 133 10.62 9.70 -16.03
CA ARG A 133 11.09 9.52 -14.65
C ARG A 133 10.07 10.05 -13.65
N PHE A 134 9.44 11.17 -13.95
CA PHE A 134 8.39 11.75 -13.11
C PHE A 134 7.18 10.81 -12.96
N TRP A 135 6.66 10.30 -14.08
CA TRP A 135 5.54 9.35 -14.03
C TRP A 135 5.95 8.02 -13.39
N LEU A 136 7.13 7.50 -13.71
CA LEU A 136 7.62 6.24 -13.15
C LEU A 136 7.75 6.34 -11.62
N ALA A 137 8.28 7.45 -11.09
CA ALA A 137 8.42 7.66 -9.65
C ALA A 137 7.07 7.74 -8.92
N ARG A 138 6.01 8.24 -9.58
CA ARG A 138 4.67 8.40 -8.99
C ARG A 138 3.76 7.19 -9.14
N TYR A 139 3.79 6.56 -10.30
CA TYR A 139 2.83 5.53 -10.70
C TYR A 139 3.46 4.14 -10.77
N GLY A 140 4.78 4.04 -10.91
CA GLY A 140 5.46 2.77 -11.18
C GLY A 140 4.97 2.13 -12.49
N GLY A 141 4.99 0.81 -12.54
CA GLY A 141 4.58 0.04 -13.71
C GLY A 141 5.73 -0.22 -14.68
N GLY A 142 5.42 -0.26 -15.97
CA GLY A 142 6.36 -0.57 -17.04
C GLY A 142 5.83 -1.58 -18.06
N PRO A 143 6.71 -2.26 -18.81
CA PRO A 143 8.17 -2.10 -18.82
C PRO A 143 8.63 -0.76 -19.44
N ILE A 144 9.91 -0.42 -19.25
CA ILE A 144 10.55 0.70 -19.95
C ILE A 144 10.68 0.33 -21.44
N VAL A 145 10.23 1.21 -22.33
CA VAL A 145 10.42 1.08 -23.77
C VAL A 145 11.11 2.35 -24.27
N LYS A 146 12.41 2.23 -24.59
CA LYS A 146 13.28 3.35 -24.97
C LYS A 146 13.75 3.20 -26.41
N ARG A 147 13.71 4.27 -27.20
CA ARG A 147 14.07 4.29 -28.63
C ARG A 147 14.82 5.56 -29.01
N MET A 148 15.65 5.50 -30.05
CA MET A 148 16.32 6.69 -30.58
C MET A 148 15.39 7.60 -31.37
N ARG A 149 14.39 7.01 -32.04
CA ARG A 149 13.37 7.75 -32.78
C ARG A 149 12.00 7.45 -32.18
N LEU A 150 11.01 8.24 -32.57
CA LEU A 150 9.61 8.03 -32.19
C LEU A 150 8.98 6.87 -32.99
N GLU A 151 9.63 5.72 -32.97
CA GLU A 151 9.25 4.51 -33.70
C GLU A 151 9.47 3.31 -32.76
N ILE A 152 8.42 2.55 -32.45
CA ILE A 152 8.49 1.46 -31.48
C ILE A 152 9.25 0.24 -32.01
N TYR A 153 9.26 0.09 -33.34
CA TYR A 153 9.96 -0.99 -34.03
C TYR A 153 11.45 -0.71 -34.27
N ASP A 154 11.93 0.51 -33.98
CA ASP A 154 13.36 0.78 -33.98
C ASP A 154 14.07 -0.10 -32.92
N PRO A 155 15.38 -0.34 -33.08
CA PRO A 155 16.15 -1.10 -32.08
C PRO A 155 16.03 -0.49 -30.67
N PRO A 156 15.88 -1.33 -29.63
CA PRO A 156 15.97 -0.86 -28.25
C PRO A 156 17.38 -0.35 -27.94
N ILE A 157 17.47 0.59 -27.01
CA ILE A 157 18.73 1.17 -26.52
C ILE A 157 18.85 1.14 -25.00
#